data_AF-A0A836REP5-F1
#
_entry.id   AF-A0A836REP5-F1
#
_cell.length_a   1.000
_cell.length_b   1.000
_cell.length_c   1.000
_cell.angle_alpha   90.00
_cell.angle_beta   90.00
_cell.angle_gamma   90.00
#
_symmetry.space_group_name_H-M   'P 1'
#
loop_
_entity.id
_entity.type
_entity.pdbx_description
1 polymer ?
#
loop_
_entity_poly.entity_id
_entity_poly.type
_entity_poly.pdbx_seq_one_letter_code
_entity_poly.pdbx_strand_id
1 'polypeptide(L)'
;MKKSYNYLEKEHLSRFRDEINKAESVSDIREITLRTVRALLLEVKEDIDRDLLEDIKFTPEDPQGHLKLGDKLMELLKEEIETSDLMSILNTFVESAVKRYRHFERYDEKYKEDRRI
;
A
#
# COMPACT_ATOMS: atom_id res chain seq x y z
N MET A 1 1.86 26.74 3.01
CA MET A 1 2.94 25.97 2.36
C MET A 1 2.43 24.55 2.22
N LYS A 2 2.48 23.93 1.03
CA LYS A 2 2.01 22.55 0.84
C LYS A 2 3.05 21.61 1.49
N LYS A 3 2.65 20.73 2.41
CA LYS A 3 3.55 19.69 2.96
C LYS A 3 3.94 18.77 1.80
N SER A 4 5.20 18.33 1.73
CA SER A 4 5.64 17.36 0.71
C SER A 4 6.38 16.22 1.36
N TYR A 5 5.99 15.02 0.98
CA TYR A 5 6.50 13.74 1.44
C TYR A 5 7.25 13.00 0.32
N ASN A 6 7.63 13.68 -0.77
CA ASN A 6 8.37 13.09 -1.89
C ASN A 6 9.69 12.39 -1.48
N TYR A 7 10.26 12.72 -0.32
CA TYR A 7 11.41 12.00 0.23
C TYR A 7 11.04 10.55 0.56
N LEU A 8 9.85 10.30 1.12
CA LEU A 8 9.35 8.96 1.42
C LEU A 8 9.27 8.11 0.13
N GLU A 9 8.74 8.68 -0.94
CA GLU A 9 8.67 7.98 -2.22
C GLU A 9 10.07 7.60 -2.72
N LYS A 10 11.04 8.54 -2.69
CA LYS A 10 12.40 8.27 -3.16
C LYS A 10 13.12 7.21 -2.34
N GLU A 11 12.94 7.22 -1.02
CA GLU A 11 13.61 6.31 -0.10
C GLU A 11 13.04 4.89 -0.17
N HIS A 12 11.71 4.76 -0.25
CA HIS A 12 11.03 3.49 -0.11
C HIS A 12 10.69 2.81 -1.44
N LEU A 13 10.46 3.56 -2.52
CA LEU A 13 9.88 3.00 -3.75
C LEU A 13 10.79 2.00 -4.46
N SER A 14 12.11 2.24 -4.48
CA SER A 14 13.05 1.32 -5.11
C SER A 14 13.04 -0.03 -4.41
N ARG A 15 13.21 -0.03 -3.07
CA ARG A 15 13.19 -1.24 -2.27
C ARG A 15 11.85 -1.96 -2.37
N PHE A 16 10.76 -1.21 -2.30
CA PHE A 16 9.41 -1.76 -2.44
C PHE A 16 9.22 -2.48 -3.77
N ARG A 17 9.63 -1.87 -4.89
CA ARG A 17 9.56 -2.49 -6.22
C ARG A 17 10.38 -3.77 -6.29
N ASP A 18 11.58 -3.78 -5.71
CA ASP A 18 12.42 -4.96 -5.66
C ASP A 18 11.76 -6.09 -4.86
N GLU A 19 11.13 -5.77 -3.73
CA GLU A 19 10.43 -6.74 -2.88
C GLU A 19 9.19 -7.33 -3.59
N ILE A 20 8.31 -6.50 -4.15
CA ILE A 20 7.12 -7.02 -4.86
C ILE A 20 7.49 -7.80 -6.13
N ASN A 21 8.60 -7.47 -6.79
CA ASN A 21 9.07 -8.23 -7.95
C ASN A 21 9.56 -9.63 -7.56
N LYS A 22 10.07 -9.78 -6.34
CA LYS A 22 10.51 -11.05 -5.76
C LYS A 22 9.41 -11.82 -5.03
N ALA A 23 8.24 -11.20 -4.81
CA ALA A 23 7.08 -11.86 -4.25
C ALA A 23 6.75 -13.14 -5.04
N GLU A 24 6.41 -14.20 -4.32
CA GLU A 24 6.13 -15.55 -4.85
C GLU A 24 4.65 -15.90 -4.76
N SER A 25 3.83 -15.03 -4.17
CA SER A 25 2.39 -15.22 -4.02
C SER A 25 1.65 -13.89 -3.97
N VAL A 26 0.32 -13.94 -4.11
CA VAL A 26 -0.51 -12.76 -3.87
C VAL A 26 -0.51 -12.36 -2.39
N SER A 27 -0.40 -13.33 -1.48
CA SER A 27 -0.28 -13.06 -0.04
C SER A 27 0.95 -12.20 0.24
N ASP A 28 2.10 -12.54 -0.38
CA ASP A 28 3.34 -11.78 -0.24
C ASP A 28 3.17 -10.34 -0.74
N ILE A 29 2.54 -10.15 -1.91
CA ILE A 29 2.28 -8.81 -2.45
C ILE A 29 1.43 -8.01 -1.46
N ARG A 30 0.41 -8.63 -0.86
CA ARG A 30 -0.44 -7.96 0.13
C ARG A 30 0.34 -7.59 1.38
N GLU A 31 1.10 -8.53 1.94
CA GLU A 31 1.90 -8.29 3.15
C GLU A 31 2.95 -7.19 2.93
N ILE A 32 3.72 -7.27 1.84
CA ILE A 32 4.73 -6.26 1.48
C ILE A 32 4.06 -4.89 1.34
N THR A 33 2.94 -4.80 0.63
CA THR A 33 2.20 -3.55 0.42
C THR A 33 1.69 -2.96 1.73
N LEU A 34 1.01 -3.75 2.56
CA LEU A 34 0.48 -3.28 3.85
C LEU A 34 1.62 -2.85 4.78
N ARG A 35 2.69 -3.66 4.87
CA ARG A 35 3.87 -3.32 5.67
C ARG A 35 4.48 -1.99 5.24
N THR A 36 4.67 -1.78 3.94
CA THR A 36 5.24 -0.54 3.41
C THR A 36 4.32 0.65 3.64
N VAL A 37 3.02 0.53 3.38
CA VAL A 37 2.05 1.61 3.64
C VAL A 37 2.04 1.99 5.12
N ARG A 38 2.03 1.01 6.04
CA ARG A 38 2.06 1.25 7.48
C ARG A 38 3.34 2.00 7.90
N ALA A 39 4.49 1.60 7.36
CA ALA A 39 5.76 2.28 7.62
C ALA A 39 5.74 3.74 7.12
N LEU A 40 5.26 3.97 5.89
CA LEU A 40 5.12 5.31 5.32
C LEU A 40 4.22 6.20 6.19
N LEU A 41 3.10 5.68 6.67
CA LEU A 41 2.18 6.44 7.53
C LEU A 41 2.80 6.77 8.89
N LEU A 42 3.59 5.86 9.47
CA LEU A 42 4.33 6.14 10.71
C LEU A 42 5.42 7.20 10.53
N GLU A 43 6.05 7.27 9.35
CA GLU A 43 7.02 8.33 9.04
C GLU A 43 6.35 9.69 8.77
N VAL A 44 5.09 9.68 8.33
CA VAL A 44 4.27 10.89 8.21
C VAL A 44 3.85 11.40 9.59
N LYS A 45 3.49 10.48 10.48
CA LYS A 45 2.96 10.78 11.81
C LYS A 45 3.31 9.64 12.77
N GLU A 46 4.31 9.89 13.63
CA GLU A 46 4.89 8.87 14.51
C GLU A 46 3.95 8.42 15.66
N ASP A 47 2.94 9.24 16.00
CA ASP A 47 2.00 9.01 17.09
C ASP A 47 0.73 8.25 16.65
N ILE A 48 0.69 7.71 15.44
CA ILE A 48 -0.41 6.84 15.01
C ILE A 48 -0.43 5.57 15.89
N ASP A 49 -1.57 5.30 16.50
CA ASP A 49 -1.82 4.05 17.21
C ASP A 49 -1.71 2.86 16.24
N ARG A 50 -0.94 1.84 16.63
CA ARG A 50 -0.70 0.64 15.80
C ARG A 50 -2.00 -0.11 15.52
N ASP A 51 -2.98 -0.05 16.40
CA ASP A 51 -4.27 -0.69 16.17
C ASP A 51 -5.01 -0.05 14.98
N LEU A 52 -4.84 1.25 14.75
CA LEU A 52 -5.41 1.94 13.59
C LEU A 52 -4.73 1.56 12.27
N LEU A 53 -3.45 1.16 12.33
CA LEU A 53 -2.70 0.69 11.17
C LEU A 53 -3.15 -0.71 10.72
N GLU A 54 -3.73 -1.50 11.63
CA GLU A 54 -4.30 -2.80 11.30
C GLU A 54 -5.61 -2.69 10.50
N ASP A 55 -6.31 -1.56 10.60
CA ASP A 55 -7.52 -1.27 9.81
C ASP A 55 -7.24 -0.93 8.33
N ILE A 56 -5.96 -0.85 7.94
CA ILE A 56 -5.57 -0.64 6.54
C ILE A 56 -5.80 -1.90 5.74
N LYS A 57 -6.56 -1.79 4.65
CA LYS A 57 -6.88 -2.89 3.76
C LYS A 57 -6.33 -2.63 2.36
N PHE A 58 -5.69 -3.65 1.81
CA PHE A 58 -5.24 -3.65 0.42
C PHE A 58 -5.93 -4.80 -0.34
N THR A 59 -6.81 -4.41 -1.26
CA THR A 59 -7.64 -5.30 -2.07
C THR A 59 -7.33 -5.06 -3.56
N PRO A 60 -6.25 -5.65 -4.11
CA PRO A 60 -5.80 -5.38 -5.47
C PRO A 60 -6.82 -5.76 -6.56
N GLU A 61 -7.79 -6.62 -6.24
CA GLU A 61 -8.90 -7.02 -7.09
C GLU A 61 -10.08 -6.03 -7.10
N ASP A 62 -10.18 -5.11 -6.12
CA ASP A 62 -11.33 -4.20 -6.00
C ASP A 62 -11.22 -3.05 -7.02
N PRO A 63 -12.15 -2.96 -8.00
CA PRO A 63 -12.13 -1.88 -8.99
C PRO A 63 -12.53 -0.51 -8.42
N GLN A 64 -13.16 -0.45 -7.23
CA GLN A 64 -13.59 0.79 -6.59
C GLN A 64 -12.48 1.45 -5.76
N GLY A 65 -11.37 0.75 -5.52
CA GLY A 65 -10.25 1.27 -4.76
C GLY A 65 -9.42 0.17 -4.14
N HIS A 66 -8.13 0.16 -4.47
CA HIS A 66 -7.23 -0.91 -4.06
C HIS A 66 -6.71 -0.77 -2.63
N LEU A 67 -6.66 0.45 -2.08
CA LEU A 67 -6.23 0.73 -0.71
C LEU A 67 -7.35 1.46 0.03
N LYS A 68 -7.71 0.97 1.22
CA LYS A 68 -8.69 1.59 2.11
C LYS A 68 -8.05 1.81 3.47
N LEU A 69 -8.13 3.03 3.96
CA LEU A 69 -7.76 3.39 5.33
C LEU A 69 -9.03 3.40 6.17
N GLY A 70 -8.96 2.92 7.42
CA GLY A 70 -10.11 2.97 8.33
C GLY A 70 -10.54 4.41 8.65
N ASP A 71 -11.81 4.62 8.96
CA ASP A 71 -12.39 5.98 9.15
C ASP A 71 -11.64 6.80 10.20
N LYS A 72 -11.24 6.18 11.32
CA LYS A 72 -10.46 6.83 12.38
C LYS A 72 -9.08 7.26 11.89
N LEU A 73 -8.43 6.44 11.06
CA LEU A 73 -7.12 6.74 10.49
C LEU A 73 -7.22 7.84 9.42
N MET A 74 -8.29 7.82 8.61
CA MET A 74 -8.60 8.88 7.66
C MET A 74 -8.78 10.23 8.36
N GLU A 75 -9.53 10.29 9.46
CA GLU A 75 -9.72 11.53 10.21
C GLU A 75 -8.42 12.00 10.87
N LEU A 76 -7.61 11.06 11.40
CA LEU A 76 -6.32 11.37 12.00
C LEU A 76 -5.32 11.98 11.01
N LEU A 77 -5.38 11.54 9.74
CA LEU A 77 -4.50 11.96 8.65
C LEU A 77 -5.13 13.04 7.76
N LYS A 78 -6.29 13.59 8.14
CA LYS A 78 -7.06 14.48 7.27
C LYS A 78 -6.27 15.68 6.79
N GLU A 79 -5.52 16.33 7.69
CA GLU A 79 -4.68 17.47 7.33
C GLU A 79 -3.62 17.06 6.31
N GLU A 80 -2.91 15.95 6.53
CA GLU A 80 -1.90 15.45 5.60
C GLU A 80 -2.52 15.08 4.26
N ILE A 81 -3.68 14.43 4.24
CA ILE A 81 -4.40 14.05 3.02
C ILE A 81 -4.79 15.28 2.21
N GLU A 82 -5.33 16.32 2.85
CA GLU A 82 -5.84 17.52 2.17
C GLU A 82 -4.73 18.50 1.76
N THR A 83 -3.62 18.54 2.50
CA THR A 83 -2.60 19.59 2.35
C THR A 83 -1.26 19.11 1.80
N SER A 84 -1.12 17.83 1.46
CA SER A 84 0.14 17.25 0.97
C SER A 84 0.00 16.40 -0.31
N ASP A 85 1.08 15.72 -0.68
CA ASP A 85 1.18 14.72 -1.75
C ASP A 85 1.03 13.27 -1.23
N LEU A 86 0.68 13.08 0.06
CA LEU A 86 0.58 11.76 0.71
C LEU A 86 -0.25 10.75 -0.09
N MET A 87 -1.47 11.09 -0.49
CA MET A 87 -2.32 10.18 -1.25
C MET A 87 -1.75 9.83 -2.62
N SER A 88 -1.06 10.78 -3.26
CA SER A 88 -0.38 10.53 -4.53
C SER A 88 0.75 9.52 -4.35
N ILE A 89 1.54 9.68 -3.28
CA ILE A 89 2.63 8.78 -2.94
C ILE A 89 2.07 7.38 -2.65
N LEU A 90 1.08 7.25 -1.76
CA LEU A 90 0.46 5.96 -1.46
C LEU A 90 -0.07 5.28 -2.74
N ASN A 91 -0.69 6.05 -3.64
CA ASN A 91 -1.16 5.54 -4.92
C ASN A 91 -0.02 4.99 -5.81
N THR A 92 1.17 5.61 -5.84
CA THR A 92 2.32 5.08 -6.59
C THR A 92 2.71 3.66 -6.13
N PHE A 93 2.71 3.42 -4.82
CA PHE A 93 3.03 2.11 -4.25
C PHE A 93 1.92 1.10 -4.58
N VAL A 94 0.67 1.49 -4.38
CA VAL A 94 -0.52 0.69 -4.68
C VAL A 94 -0.57 0.29 -6.16
N GLU A 95 -0.31 1.21 -7.09
CA GLU A 95 -0.29 0.92 -8.52
C GLU A 95 0.80 -0.10 -8.88
N SER A 96 1.97 0.00 -8.26
CA SER A 96 3.07 -0.93 -8.49
C SER A 96 2.71 -2.33 -8.00
N ALA A 97 2.09 -2.45 -6.82
CA ALA A 97 1.57 -3.70 -6.29
C ALA A 97 0.46 -4.31 -7.17
N VAL A 98 -0.50 -3.50 -7.62
CA VAL A 98 -1.60 -3.94 -8.48
C VAL A 98 -1.09 -4.46 -9.83
N LYS A 99 -0.07 -3.81 -10.41
CA LYS A 99 0.58 -4.30 -11.64
C LYS A 99 1.17 -5.69 -11.44
N ARG A 100 1.86 -5.92 -10.32
CA ARG A 100 2.42 -7.24 -9.97
C ARG A 100 1.31 -8.26 -9.71
N TYR A 101 0.28 -7.91 -8.95
CA TYR A 101 -0.89 -8.75 -8.72
C TYR A 101 -1.54 -9.21 -10.03
N ARG A 102 -1.79 -8.28 -10.96
CA ARG A 102 -2.38 -8.60 -12.27
C ARG A 102 -1.50 -9.51 -13.13
N HIS A 103 -0.18 -9.48 -12.93
CA HIS A 103 0.72 -10.43 -13.58
C HIS A 103 0.52 -11.85 -13.02
N PHE A 104 0.48 -12.01 -11.69
CA PHE A 104 0.14 -13.27 -11.05
C PHE A 104 -1.23 -13.80 -11.51
N GLU A 105 -2.24 -12.93 -11.53
CA GLU A 105 -3.58 -13.32 -11.91
C GLU A 105 -3.68 -13.91 -13.32
N ARG A 106 -2.92 -13.35 -14.26
CA ARG A 106 -2.96 -13.78 -15.65
C ARG A 106 -2.04 -14.95 -15.97
N TYR A 107 -0.87 -15.01 -15.34
CA TYR A 107 0.23 -15.85 -15.82
C TYR A 107 0.74 -16.88 -14.81
N ASP A 108 0.39 -16.77 -13.52
CA ASP A 108 0.90 -17.68 -12.50
C ASP A 108 -0.08 -18.83 -12.22
N GLU A 109 0.42 -20.07 -12.28
CA GLU A 109 -0.37 -21.27 -11.96
C GLU A 109 -0.67 -21.35 -10.45
N LYS A 110 0.24 -20.88 -9.59
CA LYS A 110 0.07 -20.88 -8.12
C LYS A 110 -1.10 -20.01 -7.69
N TYR A 111 -1.32 -18.89 -8.38
CA TYR A 111 -2.50 -18.05 -8.16
C TYR A 111 -3.82 -18.77 -8.47
N LYS A 112 -3.84 -19.69 -9.44
CA LYS A 112 -5.02 -20.51 -9.75
C LYS A 112 -5.26 -21.57 -8.67
N GLU A 113 -4.23 -22.02 -7.98
CA GLU A 113 -4.34 -22.94 -6.83
C GLU A 113 -4.86 -22.25 -5.57
N ASP A 114 -4.40 -21.04 -5.27
CA ASP A 114 -4.85 -20.27 -4.08
C ASP A 114 -6.37 -20.00 -4.07
N ARG A 115 -7.04 -20.01 -5.23
CA ARG A 115 -8.50 -19.83 -5.35
C ARG A 115 -9.31 -21.13 -5.27
N ARG A 116 -8.67 -22.29 -5.07
CA ARG A 116 -9.35 -23.60 -4.99
C ARG A 116 -9.76 -24.02 -3.57
N ILE A 117 -9.75 -23.11 -2.61
CA ILE A 117 -10.11 -23.37 -1.21
C ILE A 117 -11.45 -22.70 -0.87
#